data_AF-W6RSQ5-F1
#
_entry.id   AF-W6RSQ5-F1
#
_cell.length_a   1.000
_cell.length_b   1.000
_cell.length_c   1.000
_cell.angle_alpha   90.00
_cell.angle_beta   90.00
_cell.angle_gamma   90.00
#
_symmetry.space_group_name_H-M   'P 1'
#
loop_
_entity.id
_entity.type
_entity.pdbx_description
1 polymer ?
#
loop_
_entity_poly.entity_id
_entity_poly.type
_entity_poly.pdbx_seq_one_letter_code
_entity_poly.pdbx_strand_id
1 'polypeptide(L)'
;MRIVKAKIEQVTEDGLIIMMSNGIKPLNLIVNKKDMTFEDFKELRGEYKITSLLQGCCSSCPVTVLESGKNEKDDNEMMEVIDKVIEIIGEELRLCLK
;
A
#
# COMPACT_ATOMS: atom_id res chain seq x y z
N MET A 1 -6.61 -9.53 -3.06
CA MET A 1 -6.16 -9.00 -4.39
C MET A 1 -4.80 -9.56 -4.80
N ARG A 2 -4.55 -9.89 -6.08
CA ARG A 2 -3.20 -10.36 -6.53
C ARG A 2 -2.26 -9.18 -6.78
N ILE A 3 -1.06 -9.20 -6.20
CA ILE A 3 0.03 -8.27 -6.52
C ILE A 3 1.13 -9.01 -7.27
N VAL A 4 1.63 -8.44 -8.36
CA VAL A 4 2.70 -9.04 -9.19
C VAL A 4 3.98 -8.22 -9.19
N LYS A 5 3.89 -6.93 -8.87
CA LYS A 5 5.02 -6.01 -8.73
C LYS A 5 4.71 -5.01 -7.62
N ALA A 6 5.74 -4.65 -6.87
CA ALA A 6 5.71 -3.58 -5.88
C ALA A 6 7.03 -2.81 -5.94
N LYS A 7 6.99 -1.51 -5.64
CA LYS A 7 8.16 -0.63 -5.55
C LYS A 7 7.87 0.47 -4.56
N ILE A 8 8.84 0.77 -3.69
CA ILE A 8 8.80 1.95 -2.84
C ILE A 8 8.89 3.19 -3.74
N GLU A 9 7.85 4.01 -3.73
CA GLU A 9 7.82 5.28 -4.46
C GLU A 9 8.37 6.40 -3.59
N GLN A 10 7.91 6.49 -2.35
CA GLN A 10 8.28 7.55 -1.44
C GLN A 10 8.25 7.07 0.02
N VAL A 11 9.24 7.49 0.79
CA VAL A 11 9.30 7.32 2.25
C VAL A 11 9.42 8.72 2.84
N THR A 12 8.56 9.03 3.81
CA THR A 12 8.53 10.33 4.49
C THR A 12 8.41 10.10 6.00
N GLU A 13 8.62 11.16 6.79
CA GLU A 13 8.43 11.08 8.24
C GLU A 13 6.99 10.76 8.64
N ASP A 14 6.03 11.14 7.81
CA ASP A 14 4.58 11.00 8.06
C ASP A 14 3.97 9.75 7.42
N GLY A 15 4.73 8.99 6.62
CA GLY A 15 4.19 7.84 5.93
C GLY A 15 5.02 7.32 4.75
N LEU A 16 4.40 6.39 4.03
CA LEU A 16 5.02 5.57 2.99
C LEU A 16 4.06 5.43 1.81
N ILE A 17 4.59 5.58 0.59
CA ILE A 17 3.86 5.33 -0.65
C ILE A 17 4.57 4.21 -1.42
N ILE A 18 3.81 3.16 -1.72
CA ILE A 18 4.27 2.00 -2.48
C ILE A 18 3.43 1.92 -3.76
N MET A 19 4.09 2.01 -4.90
CA MET A 19 3.48 1.68 -6.18
C MET A 19 3.42 0.17 -6.35
N MET A 20 2.25 -0.33 -6.68
CA MET A 20 1.97 -1.74 -6.90
C MET A 20 1.32 -1.95 -8.27
N SER A 21 1.40 -3.18 -8.78
CA SER A 21 0.61 -3.61 -9.92
C SER A 21 -0.02 -4.95 -9.64
N ASN A 22 -1.30 -5.09 -10.00
CA ASN A 22 -2.01 -6.36 -9.98
C ASN A 22 -1.94 -7.11 -11.33
N GLY A 23 -1.09 -6.64 -12.26
CA GLY A 23 -0.94 -7.19 -13.61
C GLY A 23 -1.91 -6.61 -14.63
N ILE A 24 -2.95 -5.89 -14.19
CA ILE A 24 -3.92 -5.22 -15.05
C ILE A 24 -3.78 -3.70 -14.92
N LYS A 25 -3.73 -3.19 -13.68
CA LYS A 25 -3.71 -1.76 -13.38
C LYS A 25 -2.62 -1.43 -12.35
N PRO A 26 -2.09 -0.19 -12.39
CA PRO A 26 -1.31 0.35 -11.30
C PRO A 26 -2.21 0.67 -10.10
N LEU A 27 -1.65 0.49 -8.92
CA LEU A 27 -2.26 0.72 -7.62
C LEU A 27 -1.24 1.44 -6.74
N ASN A 28 -1.71 2.32 -5.87
CA ASN A 28 -0.86 2.98 -4.88
C ASN A 28 -1.34 2.58 -3.49
N LEU A 29 -0.46 1.95 -2.73
CA LEU A 29 -0.64 1.76 -1.31
C LEU A 29 -0.05 2.97 -0.60
N ILE A 30 -0.91 3.69 0.11
CA ILE A 30 -0.57 4.86 0.92
C ILE A 30 -0.72 4.45 2.37
N VAL A 31 0.35 4.64 3.14
CA VAL A 31 0.35 4.36 4.56
C VAL A 31 0.68 5.64 5.30
N ASN A 32 -0.25 6.13 6.11
CA ASN A 32 -0.04 7.31 6.93
C ASN A 32 0.24 6.87 8.37
N LYS A 33 1.48 7.05 8.79
CA LYS A 33 1.92 6.86 10.16
C LYS A 33 3.24 7.57 10.35
N LYS A 34 3.27 8.43 11.37
CA LYS A 34 4.49 9.10 11.80
C LYS A 34 5.50 8.11 12.37
N ASP A 35 6.77 8.26 11.99
CA ASP A 35 7.89 7.43 12.45
C ASP A 35 7.63 5.93 12.26
N MET A 36 7.10 5.56 11.10
CA MET A 36 6.76 4.18 10.76
C MET A 36 7.99 3.25 10.83
N THR A 37 7.84 2.15 11.56
CA THR A 37 8.80 1.04 11.58
C THR A 37 8.35 -0.11 10.66
N PHE A 38 9.27 -1.02 10.34
CA PHE A 38 8.92 -2.22 9.55
C PHE A 38 7.88 -3.11 10.25
N GLU A 39 7.97 -3.21 11.58
CA GLU A 39 7.02 -3.98 12.40
C GLU A 39 5.62 -3.35 12.39
N ASP A 40 5.55 -2.01 12.42
CA ASP A 40 4.29 -1.30 12.28
C ASP A 40 3.64 -1.53 10.91
N PHE A 41 4.46 -1.62 9.86
CA PHE A 41 4.00 -1.92 8.51
C PHE A 41 3.38 -3.32 8.43
N LYS A 42 4.07 -4.30 9.02
CA LYS A 42 3.63 -5.70 9.04
C LYS A 42 2.35 -5.91 9.86
N GLU A 43 2.21 -5.20 10.97
CA GLU A 43 1.05 -5.32 11.87
C GLU A 43 -0.13 -4.39 11.51
N LEU A 44 -0.07 -3.71 10.35
CA LEU A 44 -1.08 -2.74 9.92
C LEU A 44 -1.35 -1.63 10.94
N ARG A 45 -0.35 -1.25 11.73
CA ARG A 45 -0.50 -0.16 12.71
C ARG A 45 -0.38 1.16 11.97
N GLY A 46 -1.50 1.83 11.69
CA GLY A 46 -1.55 3.11 10.96
C GLY A 46 -2.80 3.20 10.08
N GLU A 47 -2.88 4.22 9.23
CA GLU A 47 -3.95 4.31 8.23
C GLU A 47 -3.45 3.81 6.88
N TYR A 48 -4.08 2.77 6.34
CA TYR A 48 -3.71 2.16 5.06
C TYR A 48 -4.81 2.40 4.04
N LYS A 49 -4.43 2.91 2.87
CA LYS A 49 -5.34 3.13 1.75
C LYS A 49 -4.71 2.61 0.47
N ILE A 50 -5.44 1.77 -0.25
CA ILE A 50 -5.07 1.37 -1.61
C ILE A 50 -5.93 2.16 -2.56
N THR A 51 -5.29 2.91 -3.45
CA THR A 51 -5.96 3.70 -4.47
C THR A 51 -5.59 3.19 -5.86
N SER A 52 -6.52 3.32 -6.81
CA SER A 52 -6.26 3.10 -8.23
C SER A 52 -6.59 4.37 -8.99
N LEU A 53 -5.74 4.75 -9.93
CA LEU A 53 -6.04 5.84 -10.85
C LEU A 53 -6.94 5.29 -11.96
N LEU A 54 -8.20 5.69 -11.95
CA LEU A 54 -9.06 5.48 -13.12
C LEU A 54 -8.70 6.55 -14.16
N GLN A 55 -8.08 6.12 -15.25
CA GLN A 55 -7.90 6.97 -16.43
C GLN A 55 -9.24 7.05 -17.18
N GLY A 56 -9.96 8.15 -16.99
CA GLY A 56 -10.97 8.60 -17.96
C GLY A 56 -10.28 9.37 -19.08
N CYS A 57 -10.88 9.41 -20.28
CA CYS A 57 -10.27 10.03 -21.47
C CYS A 57 -9.89 11.52 -21.33
N CYS A 58 -10.29 12.20 -20.23
CA CYS A 58 -9.97 13.60 -19.98
C CYS A 58 -9.59 13.93 -18.51
N SER A 59 -9.56 12.95 -17.59
CA SER A 59 -9.26 13.22 -16.17
C SER A 59 -8.86 11.93 -15.44
N SER A 60 -7.76 11.99 -14.69
CA SER A 60 -7.36 10.94 -13.75
C SER A 60 -8.03 11.19 -12.39
N CYS A 61 -8.93 10.31 -11.98
CA CYS A 61 -9.53 10.37 -10.64
C CYS A 61 -8.99 9.20 -9.79
N PRO A 62 -8.34 9.47 -8.64
CA PRO A 62 -7.98 8.41 -7.71
C PRO A 62 -9.23 7.85 -7.05
N VAL A 63 -9.39 6.53 -7.10
CA VAL A 63 -10.48 5.81 -6.44
C VAL A 63 -9.89 4.92 -5.36
N THR A 64 -10.37 5.05 -4.13
CA THR A 64 -10.04 4.17 -3.02
C THR A 64 -10.66 2.79 -3.26
N VAL A 65 -9.81 1.77 -3.31
CA VAL A 65 -10.19 0.38 -3.53
C VAL A 65 -10.30 -0.37 -2.20
N LEU A 66 -9.34 -0.14 -1.29
CA LEU A 66 -9.32 -0.72 0.05
C LEU A 66 -8.91 0.36 1.06
N GLU A 67 -9.49 0.30 2.24
CA GLU A 67 -9.24 1.22 3.34
C GLU A 67 -9.31 0.46 4.67
N SER A 68 -8.23 0.52 5.45
CA SER A 68 -8.17 -0.16 6.74
C SER A 68 -9.18 0.43 7.74
N GLY A 69 -9.81 -0.43 8.54
CA GLY A 69 -10.78 -0.06 9.57
C GLY A 69 -12.18 0.23 9.03
N LYS A 70 -12.41 0.10 7.72
CA LYS A 70 -13.73 0.34 7.11
C LYS A 70 -14.68 -0.82 7.32
N ASN A 71 -14.20 -2.05 7.10
CA ASN A 71 -14.92 -3.28 7.39
C ASN A 71 -13.93 -4.47 7.43
N GLU A 72 -14.32 -5.55 8.11
CA GLU A 72 -13.48 -6.74 8.32
C GLU A 72 -13.00 -7.40 7.01
N LYS A 73 -13.82 -7.36 5.96
CA LYS A 73 -13.44 -7.92 4.67
C LYS A 73 -12.30 -7.13 4.02
N ASP A 74 -12.41 -5.80 4.04
CA ASP A 74 -11.37 -4.92 3.50
C ASP A 74 -10.06 -5.07 4.31
N ASP A 75 -10.15 -5.24 5.63
CA ASP A 75 -9.00 -5.46 6.50
C ASP A 75 -8.29 -6.79 6.21
N ASN A 76 -9.06 -7.88 6.05
CA ASN A 76 -8.52 -9.18 5.65
C ASN A 76 -7.85 -9.11 4.28
N GLU A 77 -8.45 -8.41 3.31
CA GLU A 77 -7.85 -8.25 1.99
C GLU A 77 -6.60 -7.35 2.03
N MET A 78 -6.57 -6.32 2.88
CA MET A 78 -5.39 -5.49 3.11
C MET A 78 -4.22 -6.32 3.66
N MET A 79 -4.47 -7.19 4.65
CA MET A 79 -3.45 -8.09 5.19
C MET A 79 -2.81 -8.96 4.10
N GLU A 80 -3.62 -9.57 3.23
CA GLU A 80 -3.10 -10.37 2.10
C GLU A 80 -2.23 -9.55 1.15
N VAL A 81 -2.63 -8.30 0.86
CA VAL A 81 -1.85 -7.41 0.00
C VAL A 81 -0.51 -7.07 0.64
N ILE A 82 -0.52 -6.78 1.95
CA ILE A 82 0.67 -6.38 2.69
C ILE A 82 1.66 -7.54 2.81
N ASP A 83 1.19 -8.76 3.08
CA ASP A 83 2.02 -9.97 3.03
C ASP A 83 2.72 -10.13 1.68
N LYS A 84 2.00 -9.88 0.57
CA LYS A 84 2.57 -9.93 -0.77
C LYS A 84 3.55 -8.80 -1.05
N VAL A 85 3.31 -7.60 -0.53
CA VAL A 85 4.27 -6.50 -0.64
C VAL A 85 5.56 -6.83 0.11
N ILE A 86 5.47 -7.40 1.32
CA ILE A 86 6.62 -7.84 2.10
C ILE A 86 7.39 -8.94 1.37
N GLU A 87 6.70 -9.89 0.73
CA GLU A 87 7.35 -10.93 -0.08
C GLU A 87 8.18 -10.36 -1.25
N ILE A 88 7.71 -9.26 -1.86
CA ILE A 88 8.35 -8.67 -3.05
C ILE A 88 9.45 -7.67 -2.68
N ILE A 89 9.20 -6.78 -1.71
CA ILE A 89 10.10 -5.65 -1.38
C ILE A 89 10.43 -5.55 0.13
N GLY A 90 10.23 -6.62 0.90
CA GLY A 90 10.40 -6.60 2.36
C GLY A 90 11.82 -6.24 2.82
N GLU A 91 12.85 -6.67 2.09
CA GLU A 91 14.24 -6.30 2.42
C GLU A 91 14.51 -4.80 2.22
N GLU A 92 13.99 -4.22 1.13
CA GLU A 92 14.09 -2.78 0.88
C GLU A 92 13.33 -1.98 1.96
N LEU A 93 12.14 -2.44 2.33
CA LEU A 93 11.35 -1.81 3.40
C LEU A 93 12.10 -1.81 4.75
N ARG A 94 12.79 -2.90 5.09
CA ARG A 94 13.61 -2.98 6.31
C ARG A 94 14.81 -2.02 6.31
N LEU A 95 15.34 -1.69 5.14
CA LEU A 95 16.46 -0.74 5.02
C LEU A 95 15.98 0.71 5.04
N CYS A 96 14.76 0.97 4.56
CA CYS A 96 14.19 2.31 4.46
C CYS A 96 13.40 2.76 5.70
N LEU A 97 12.77 1.82 6.41
CA LEU A 97 12.03 2.09 7.64
C LEU A 97 12.96 1.93 8.84
N LYS A 98 12.71 2.71 9.90
CA LYS A 98 13.50 2.69 11.13
C LYS A 98 13.30 1.40 11.93
#